data_AF-A0A543JN00-F1
#
_entry.id   AF-A0A543JN00-F1
#
_cell.length_a   1.000
_cell.length_b   1.000
_cell.length_c   1.000
_cell.angle_alpha   90.00
_cell.angle_beta   90.00
_cell.angle_gamma   90.00
#
_symmetry.space_group_name_H-M   'P 1'
#
loop_
_entity.id
_entity.type
_entity.pdbx_description
1 polymer ?
#
loop_
_entity_poly.entity_id
_entity_poly.type
_entity_poly.pdbx_seq_one_letter_code
_entity_poly.pdbx_strand_id
1 'polypeptide(L)'
;MSWTGVYLDPDCSDYTVRILWDGGTVIGSGRHSGRGAGSASATVPANAGVGGHRVTARPVCAATSNPSDSFTVTPRPTTTTTAPPVTTTTTAPVTTTTTTRPPTTTTTTRPTTTTTTTTTTTTDSSAPATSTTVTPYDGDGALTLDKDNIQPGDPLTATGTGCDPGSPVRLSALGEDVGTAIANDSGTFSTRVEFTMIQPGRHVIRADCGVVLVGSVDVALTSSTGGSSSTLVVLVFFVLVGAILVRRQFAGLFAKRG
;
A
#
# COMPACT_ATOMS: atom_id res chain seq x y z
N MET A 1 -10.53 -8.44 13.92
CA MET A 1 -11.79 -9.00 14.42
C MET A 1 -12.27 -8.15 15.58
N SER A 2 -13.55 -7.82 15.65
CA SER A 2 -14.19 -7.16 16.80
C SER A 2 -15.40 -7.98 17.24
N TRP A 3 -15.74 -7.94 18.53
CA TRP A 3 -16.89 -8.66 19.06
C TRP A 3 -17.54 -7.92 20.24
N THR A 4 -18.80 -8.25 20.49
CA THR A 4 -19.60 -7.78 21.62
C THR A 4 -20.44 -8.94 22.18
N GLY A 5 -20.96 -8.80 23.40
CA GLY A 5 -21.80 -9.80 24.06
C GLY A 5 -21.08 -11.04 24.60
N VAL A 6 -19.75 -11.01 24.74
CA VAL A 6 -18.96 -12.14 25.27
C VAL A 6 -18.58 -11.86 26.71
N TYR A 7 -19.27 -12.47 27.67
CA TYR A 7 -18.98 -12.24 29.07
C TYR A 7 -17.89 -13.19 29.56
N LEU A 8 -16.85 -12.61 30.13
CA LEU A 8 -15.81 -13.36 30.83
C LEU A 8 -16.23 -13.60 32.26
N ASP A 9 -15.67 -14.64 32.86
CA ASP A 9 -15.76 -14.89 34.29
C ASP A 9 -15.37 -13.61 35.09
N PRO A 10 -16.18 -13.14 36.04
CA PRO A 10 -15.85 -11.97 36.86
C PRO A 10 -14.56 -12.13 37.68
N ASP A 11 -14.14 -13.37 37.97
CA ASP A 11 -12.89 -13.65 38.69
C ASP A 11 -11.67 -13.65 37.75
N CYS A 12 -11.88 -13.40 36.45
CA CYS A 12 -10.81 -13.31 35.47
C CYS A 12 -9.97 -12.04 35.66
N SER A 13 -8.69 -12.23 36.03
CA SER A 13 -7.69 -11.15 36.09
C SER A 13 -6.99 -10.92 34.75
N ASP A 14 -7.04 -11.89 33.83
CA ASP A 14 -6.39 -11.84 32.53
C ASP A 14 -7.38 -11.72 31.37
N TYR A 15 -7.56 -10.49 30.90
CA TYR A 15 -8.44 -10.16 29.78
C TYR A 15 -7.85 -10.47 28.39
N THR A 16 -6.79 -11.27 28.33
CA THR A 16 -6.16 -11.67 27.08
C THR A 16 -7.04 -12.66 26.29
N VAL A 17 -7.04 -12.48 24.97
CA VAL A 17 -7.75 -13.35 24.03
C VAL A 17 -6.77 -13.86 22.99
N ARG A 18 -6.75 -15.16 22.76
CA ARG A 18 -5.97 -15.80 21.70
C ARG A 18 -6.81 -15.89 20.43
N ILE A 19 -6.23 -15.60 19.28
CA ILE A 19 -6.90 -15.75 18.00
C ILE A 19 -6.46 -17.05 17.36
N LEU A 20 -7.42 -17.97 17.21
CA LEU A 20 -7.19 -19.29 16.63
C LEU A 20 -7.67 -19.33 15.19
N TRP A 21 -6.80 -19.85 14.33
CA TRP A 21 -7.09 -20.24 12.96
C TRP A 21 -7.56 -21.70 12.92
N ASP A 22 -8.71 -21.93 12.29
CA ASP A 22 -9.38 -23.23 12.17
C ASP A 22 -9.53 -23.96 13.51
N GLY A 23 -9.64 -23.20 14.60
CA GLY A 23 -9.80 -23.69 15.97
C GLY A 23 -8.56 -24.30 16.63
N GLY A 24 -7.43 -24.39 15.91
CA GLY A 24 -6.23 -25.08 16.40
C GLY A 24 -5.00 -24.21 16.56
N THR A 25 -4.71 -23.33 15.60
CA THR A 25 -3.42 -22.61 15.53
C THR A 25 -3.57 -21.18 16.03
N VAL A 26 -2.76 -20.77 17.01
CA VAL A 26 -2.75 -19.36 17.47
C VAL A 26 -2.02 -18.49 16.44
N ILE A 27 -2.71 -17.48 15.92
CA ILE A 27 -2.24 -16.59 14.84
C ILE A 27 -2.22 -15.11 15.22
N GLY A 28 -2.59 -14.82 16.47
CA GLY A 28 -2.61 -13.48 17.02
C GLY A 28 -3.22 -13.45 18.41
N SER A 29 -3.29 -12.26 18.98
CA SER A 29 -3.88 -12.00 20.29
C SER A 29 -4.62 -10.66 20.29
N GLY A 30 -5.43 -10.45 21.32
CA GLY A 30 -6.09 -9.18 21.57
C GLY A 30 -6.55 -9.08 23.01
N ARG A 31 -7.32 -8.04 23.30
CA ARG A 31 -7.81 -7.77 24.65
C ARG A 31 -9.31 -7.63 24.73
N HIS A 32 -9.84 -8.05 25.86
CA HIS A 32 -11.21 -7.89 26.28
C HIS A 32 -11.36 -6.67 27.21
N SER A 33 -12.44 -5.91 27.08
CA SER A 33 -12.69 -4.70 27.89
C SER A 33 -13.47 -4.98 29.20
N GLY A 34 -13.63 -6.24 29.60
CA GLY A 34 -14.46 -6.67 30.74
C GLY A 34 -15.98 -6.47 30.57
N ARG A 35 -16.44 -5.55 29.72
CA ARG A 35 -17.87 -5.24 29.48
C ARG A 35 -18.49 -5.98 28.30
N GLY A 36 -18.03 -7.19 28.03
CA GLY A 36 -18.58 -8.01 26.94
C GLY A 36 -18.04 -7.68 25.55
N ALA A 37 -17.13 -6.72 25.41
CA ALA A 37 -16.60 -6.28 24.11
C ALA A 37 -15.09 -6.40 24.03
N GLY A 38 -14.56 -6.63 22.83
CA GLY A 38 -13.12 -6.71 22.60
C GLY A 38 -12.75 -6.64 21.12
N SER A 39 -11.46 -6.48 20.86
CA SER A 39 -10.89 -6.50 19.52
C SER A 39 -9.54 -7.20 19.50
N ALA A 40 -9.20 -7.76 18.34
CA ALA A 40 -7.93 -8.42 18.12
C ALA A 40 -7.49 -8.33 16.66
N SER A 41 -6.18 -8.39 16.46
CA SER A 41 -5.53 -8.52 15.17
C SER A 41 -4.83 -9.88 15.07
N ALA A 42 -4.70 -10.40 13.85
CA ALA A 42 -4.01 -11.64 13.58
C ALA A 42 -3.51 -11.66 12.13
N THR A 43 -2.45 -12.42 11.88
CA THR A 43 -1.92 -12.61 10.52
C THR A 43 -2.33 -13.97 10.00
N VAL A 44 -2.86 -14.01 8.77
CA VAL A 44 -3.22 -15.27 8.11
C VAL A 44 -1.96 -16.14 7.92
N PRO A 45 -1.98 -17.44 8.30
CA PRO A 45 -0.84 -18.32 8.09
C PRO A 45 -0.42 -18.40 6.62
N ALA A 46 0.88 -18.39 6.35
CA ALA A 46 1.41 -18.48 4.98
C ALA A 46 1.05 -19.80 4.27
N ASN A 47 0.76 -20.85 5.06
CA ASN A 47 0.32 -22.16 4.59
C ASN A 47 -1.21 -22.34 4.61
N ALA A 48 -1.97 -21.26 4.81
CA ALA A 48 -3.43 -21.34 4.72
C ALA A 48 -3.83 -21.80 3.31
N GLY A 49 -4.65 -22.84 3.25
CA GLY A 49 -5.21 -23.34 1.99
C GLY A 49 -6.12 -22.30 1.33
N VAL A 50 -6.44 -22.48 0.05
CA VAL A 50 -7.50 -21.70 -0.60
C VAL A 50 -8.85 -22.19 -0.08
N GLY A 51 -9.75 -21.27 0.25
CA GLY A 51 -11.10 -21.60 0.73
C GLY A 51 -11.52 -20.81 1.96
N GLY A 52 -12.62 -21.26 2.57
CA GLY A 52 -13.16 -20.68 3.80
C GLY A 52 -12.46 -21.25 5.03
N HIS A 53 -12.10 -20.36 5.94
CA HIS A 53 -11.43 -20.63 7.21
C HIS A 53 -12.18 -20.00 8.36
N ARG A 54 -12.06 -20.58 9.55
CA ARG A 54 -12.69 -20.08 10.76
C ARG A 54 -11.67 -19.39 11.64
N VAL A 55 -11.92 -18.13 11.96
CA VAL A 55 -11.12 -17.37 12.94
C VAL A 55 -11.90 -17.31 14.24
N THR A 56 -11.34 -17.79 15.35
CA THR A 56 -12.02 -17.85 16.64
C THR A 56 -11.22 -17.08 17.68
N ALA A 57 -11.85 -16.14 18.38
CA ALA A 57 -11.25 -15.52 19.55
C ALA A 57 -11.57 -16.41 20.76
N ARG A 58 -10.54 -16.94 21.42
CA ARG A 58 -10.67 -17.73 22.63
C ARG A 58 -10.03 -16.99 23.79
N PRO A 59 -10.84 -16.52 24.76
CA PRO A 59 -10.31 -15.94 25.99
C PRO A 59 -9.44 -16.96 26.73
N VAL A 60 -8.47 -16.47 27.50
CA VAL A 60 -7.65 -17.34 28.36
C VAL A 60 -8.49 -17.86 29.54
N CYS A 61 -9.44 -17.05 30.01
CA CYS A 61 -10.41 -17.42 31.03
C CYS A 61 -11.66 -18.13 30.47
N ALA A 62 -12.47 -18.68 31.36
CA ALA A 62 -13.81 -19.14 31.03
C ALA A 62 -14.67 -17.99 30.50
N ALA A 63 -15.44 -18.28 29.45
CA ALA A 63 -16.31 -17.32 28.79
C ALA A 63 -17.62 -18.00 28.37
N THR A 64 -18.70 -17.22 28.26
CA THR A 64 -20.02 -17.72 27.84
C THR A 64 -20.01 -18.27 26.40
N SER A 65 -19.13 -17.74 25.56
CA SER A 65 -18.96 -18.18 24.17
C SER A 65 -17.60 -17.73 23.64
N ASN A 66 -17.14 -18.38 22.56
CA ASN A 66 -15.96 -17.96 21.82
C ASN A 66 -16.43 -17.29 20.52
N PRO A 67 -16.30 -15.96 20.38
CA PRO A 67 -16.72 -15.28 19.16
C PRO A 67 -15.87 -15.79 18.00
N SER A 68 -16.48 -15.81 16.81
CA SER A 68 -15.83 -16.33 15.63
C SER A 68 -16.30 -15.64 14.37
N ASP A 69 -15.42 -15.58 13.39
CA ASP A 69 -15.67 -15.00 12.08
C ASP A 69 -15.16 -15.95 10.98
N SER A 70 -15.64 -15.77 9.76
CA SER A 70 -15.18 -16.51 8.59
C SER A 70 -14.21 -15.65 7.77
N PHE A 71 -13.09 -16.25 7.37
CA PHE A 71 -12.12 -15.63 6.47
C PHE A 71 -12.01 -16.46 5.19
N THR A 72 -11.94 -15.84 4.02
CA THR A 72 -11.75 -16.57 2.76
C THR A 72 -10.40 -16.25 2.15
N VAL A 73 -9.57 -17.28 1.98
CA VAL A 73 -8.33 -17.18 1.22
C VAL A 73 -8.65 -17.43 -0.24
N THR A 74 -8.40 -16.43 -1.08
CA THR A 74 -8.57 -16.54 -2.54
C THR A 74 -7.28 -17.04 -3.19
N PRO A 75 -7.36 -17.81 -4.28
CA PRO A 75 -6.17 -18.24 -5.00
C PRO A 75 -5.44 -17.00 -5.55
N ARG A 76 -4.10 -17.00 -5.45
CA ARG A 76 -3.27 -16.01 -6.13
C ARG A 76 -3.59 -16.09 -7.63
N PRO A 77 -3.82 -14.95 -8.31
CA PRO A 77 -4.04 -14.97 -9.76
C PRO A 77 -2.83 -15.58 -10.45
N THR A 78 -3.05 -16.65 -11.21
CA THR A 78 -2.00 -17.27 -12.01
C THR A 78 -1.68 -16.35 -13.19
N THR A 79 -0.53 -15.69 -13.16
CA THR A 79 0.00 -14.99 -14.33
C THR A 79 0.53 -16.04 -15.30
N THR A 80 -0.23 -16.31 -16.36
CA THR A 80 0.27 -17.08 -17.50
C THR A 80 1.21 -16.19 -18.31
N THR A 81 2.52 -16.38 -18.15
CA THR A 81 3.50 -15.74 -19.04
C THR A 81 3.48 -16.47 -20.37
N THR A 82 2.80 -15.89 -21.36
CA THR A 82 2.93 -16.32 -22.76
C THR A 82 4.32 -15.92 -23.24
N ALA A 83 5.12 -16.89 -23.68
CA ALA A 83 6.45 -16.61 -24.23
C ALA A 83 6.32 -15.61 -25.41
N PRO A 84 7.22 -14.63 -25.52
CA PRO A 84 7.20 -13.69 -26.64
C PRO A 84 7.34 -14.46 -27.97
N PRO A 85 6.62 -14.05 -29.03
CA PRO A 85 6.71 -14.69 -30.33
C PRO A 85 8.15 -14.62 -30.85
N VAL A 86 8.68 -15.78 -31.26
CA VAL A 86 10.02 -15.88 -31.84
C VAL A 86 10.00 -15.26 -33.23
N THR A 87 10.60 -14.07 -33.38
CA THR A 87 10.78 -13.42 -34.69
C THR A 87 12.04 -13.95 -35.35
N THR A 88 11.89 -14.83 -36.34
CA THR A 88 12.99 -15.25 -37.22
C THR A 88 13.31 -14.12 -38.19
N THR A 89 14.44 -13.43 -37.99
CA THR A 89 14.95 -12.43 -38.94
C THR A 89 15.70 -13.12 -40.08
N THR A 90 15.07 -13.19 -41.25
CA THR A 90 15.74 -13.59 -42.50
C THR A 90 16.51 -12.40 -43.05
N THR A 91 17.85 -12.47 -43.05
CA THR A 91 18.71 -11.42 -43.62
C THR A 91 18.55 -11.38 -45.14
N ALA A 92 18.15 -10.22 -45.68
CA ALA A 92 18.10 -10.00 -47.12
C ALA A 92 19.52 -9.78 -47.69
N PRO A 93 19.81 -10.24 -48.92
CA PRO A 93 21.11 -10.06 -49.56
C PRO A 93 21.41 -8.57 -49.83
N VAL A 94 22.62 -8.14 -49.47
CA VAL A 94 23.09 -6.76 -49.63
C VAL A 94 23.49 -6.51 -51.09
N THR A 95 22.78 -5.60 -51.75
CA THR A 95 23.17 -5.06 -53.07
C THR A 95 23.95 -3.77 -52.88
N THR A 96 25.20 -3.74 -53.34
CA THR A 96 26.07 -2.55 -53.29
C THR A 96 25.87 -1.72 -54.55
N THR A 97 25.34 -0.50 -54.42
CA THR A 97 25.31 0.50 -55.51
C THR A 97 26.16 1.71 -55.14
N THR A 98 27.14 2.01 -56.00
CA THR A 98 28.02 3.18 -55.89
C THR A 98 27.38 4.35 -56.64
N THR A 99 27.02 5.41 -55.92
CA THR A 99 26.47 6.65 -56.51
C THR A 99 27.35 7.84 -56.11
N THR A 100 27.94 8.50 -57.11
CA THR A 100 28.69 9.75 -56.98
C THR A 100 27.72 10.93 -56.88
N ARG A 101 27.77 11.75 -55.81
CA ARG A 101 26.86 12.90 -55.60
C ARG A 101 27.61 14.25 -55.57
N PRO A 102 27.04 15.35 -56.11
CA PRO A 102 27.62 16.70 -56.12
C PRO A 102 27.61 17.39 -54.73
N PRO A 103 28.34 18.51 -54.56
CA PRO A 103 28.53 19.15 -53.26
C PRO A 103 27.22 19.71 -52.70
N THR A 104 26.95 19.39 -51.43
CA THR A 104 25.73 19.80 -50.72
C THR A 104 26.08 20.87 -49.69
N THR A 105 25.37 22.00 -49.75
CA THR A 105 25.44 23.13 -48.80
C THR A 105 25.04 22.68 -47.40
N THR A 106 25.87 22.97 -46.40
CA THR A 106 25.62 22.62 -45.00
C THR A 106 24.79 23.70 -44.31
N THR A 107 23.53 23.38 -43.98
CA THR A 107 22.72 24.18 -43.06
C THR A 107 22.72 23.50 -41.70
N THR A 108 23.39 24.13 -40.73
CA THR A 108 23.45 23.67 -39.33
C THR A 108 22.17 24.06 -38.60
N THR A 109 21.27 23.10 -38.37
CA THR A 109 20.17 23.23 -37.42
C THR A 109 20.56 22.61 -36.07
N ARG A 110 20.32 23.39 -35.01
CA ARG A 110 20.58 23.06 -33.60
C ARG A 110 19.84 21.76 -33.20
N PRO A 111 20.50 20.79 -32.54
CA PRO A 111 19.83 19.57 -32.10
C PRO A 111 18.82 19.89 -31.00
N THR A 112 17.57 19.49 -31.22
CA THR A 112 16.54 19.45 -30.18
C THR A 112 16.69 18.13 -29.44
N THR A 113 17.06 18.22 -28.16
CA THR A 113 17.15 17.07 -27.26
C THR A 113 15.74 16.60 -26.91
N THR A 114 15.28 15.52 -27.55
CA THR A 114 14.06 14.83 -27.14
C THR A 114 14.41 13.81 -26.07
N THR A 115 14.08 14.10 -24.82
CA THR A 115 14.19 13.16 -23.70
C THR A 115 13.08 12.12 -23.81
N THR A 116 13.41 10.92 -24.29
CA THR A 116 12.50 9.77 -24.29
C THR A 116 12.55 9.08 -22.92
N THR A 117 11.58 9.36 -22.06
CA THR A 117 11.41 8.63 -20.80
C THR A 117 10.93 7.21 -21.11
N THR A 118 11.81 6.23 -20.96
CA THR A 118 11.48 4.81 -21.13
C THR A 118 10.88 4.31 -19.81
N THR A 119 9.56 4.09 -19.80
CA THR A 119 8.87 3.45 -18.68
C THR A 119 9.10 1.94 -18.78
N THR A 120 10.07 1.42 -18.03
CA THR A 120 10.29 -0.01 -17.89
C THR A 120 9.25 -0.59 -16.93
N THR A 121 8.23 -1.25 -17.47
CA THR A 121 7.24 -1.99 -16.70
C THR A 121 7.86 -3.31 -16.25
N THR A 122 8.57 -3.32 -15.12
CA THR A 122 9.06 -4.57 -14.52
C THR A 122 7.93 -5.15 -13.67
N THR A 123 7.23 -6.15 -14.20
CA THR A 123 6.31 -6.98 -13.43
C THR A 123 7.15 -7.97 -12.63
N ASP A 124 7.52 -7.63 -11.39
CA ASP A 124 8.28 -8.56 -10.56
C ASP A 124 7.42 -9.22 -9.49
N SER A 125 7.40 -10.55 -9.60
CA SER A 125 6.72 -11.48 -8.73
C SER A 125 7.57 -11.63 -7.47
N SER A 126 7.18 -10.95 -6.39
CA SER A 126 7.85 -11.05 -5.10
C SER A 126 7.81 -12.50 -4.59
N ALA A 127 8.95 -13.17 -4.64
CA ALA A 127 9.17 -14.44 -3.96
C ALA A 127 9.11 -14.20 -2.43
N PRO A 128 8.52 -15.10 -1.63
CA PRO A 128 8.41 -14.89 -0.20
C PRO A 128 9.81 -14.90 0.43
N ALA A 129 10.24 -13.78 0.99
CA ALA A 129 11.42 -13.74 1.83
C ALA A 129 11.15 -14.54 3.11
N THR A 130 11.93 -15.62 3.29
CA THR A 130 11.95 -16.46 4.49
C THR A 130 12.14 -15.58 5.73
N SER A 131 11.08 -15.42 6.52
CA SER A 131 11.12 -14.69 7.78
C SER A 131 11.58 -15.66 8.86
N THR A 132 12.78 -15.45 9.40
CA THR A 132 13.25 -16.19 10.57
C THR A 132 12.30 -15.89 11.74
N THR A 133 11.63 -16.93 12.23
CA THR A 133 10.69 -16.84 13.35
C THR A 133 11.47 -16.57 14.63
N VAL A 134 11.52 -15.30 15.05
CA VAL A 134 11.90 -14.94 16.41
C VAL A 134 10.61 -14.85 17.22
N THR A 135 10.57 -15.61 18.31
CA THR A 135 9.45 -15.69 19.27
C THR A 135 8.96 -14.29 19.66
N PRO A 136 7.65 -13.99 19.58
CA PRO A 136 7.12 -12.70 19.99
C PRO A 136 7.29 -12.55 21.51
N TYR A 137 7.85 -11.42 21.95
CA TYR A 137 7.82 -11.00 23.34
C TYR A 137 6.46 -10.37 23.63
N ASP A 138 5.79 -10.79 24.70
CA ASP A 138 4.44 -10.36 25.15
C ASP A 138 4.41 -8.91 25.70
N GLY A 139 5.10 -7.98 25.05
CA GLY A 139 4.96 -6.55 25.31
C GLY A 139 3.80 -5.98 24.50
N ASP A 140 2.92 -5.20 25.12
CA ASP A 140 1.80 -4.45 24.50
C ASP A 140 2.26 -3.36 23.49
N GLY A 141 3.43 -3.53 22.90
CA GLY A 141 4.02 -2.54 22.03
C GLY A 141 3.23 -2.42 20.72
N ALA A 142 2.86 -1.20 20.40
CA ALA A 142 2.19 -0.86 19.15
C ALA A 142 3.08 0.08 18.35
N LEU A 143 3.20 -0.17 17.04
CA LEU A 143 3.80 0.76 16.09
C LEU A 143 2.68 1.46 15.33
N THR A 144 2.60 2.78 15.47
CA THR A 144 1.66 3.64 14.76
C THR A 144 2.40 4.56 13.80
N LEU A 145 1.76 4.85 12.68
CA LEU A 145 2.28 5.75 11.66
C LEU A 145 1.35 6.96 11.63
N ASP A 146 1.94 8.15 11.46
CA ASP A 146 1.16 9.39 11.47
C ASP A 146 0.24 9.55 10.25
N LYS A 147 0.47 8.74 9.21
CA LYS A 147 -0.29 8.73 7.95
C LYS A 147 -0.45 7.30 7.44
N ASP A 148 -1.65 6.99 6.95
CA ASP A 148 -1.95 5.70 6.31
C ASP A 148 -1.57 5.65 4.82
N ASN A 149 -1.33 6.81 4.20
CA ASN A 149 -0.94 6.97 2.80
C ASN A 149 0.00 8.19 2.64
N ILE A 150 1.05 8.04 1.82
CA ILE A 150 2.06 9.08 1.58
C ILE A 150 2.42 9.18 0.09
N GLN A 151 2.70 10.38 -0.40
CA GLN A 151 3.29 10.58 -1.72
C GLN A 151 4.82 10.48 -1.67
N PRO A 152 5.50 10.18 -2.80
CA PRO A 152 6.95 10.22 -2.84
C PRO A 152 7.50 11.59 -2.41
N GLY A 153 8.31 11.61 -1.34
CA GLY A 153 8.88 12.82 -0.76
C GLY A 153 8.09 13.42 0.40
N ASP A 154 6.92 12.88 0.74
CA ASP A 154 6.19 13.29 1.95
C ASP A 154 6.91 12.80 3.22
N PRO A 155 7.04 13.65 4.26
CA PRO A 155 7.62 13.22 5.52
C PRO A 155 6.68 12.23 6.24
N LEU A 156 7.19 11.08 6.65
CA LEU A 156 6.47 10.07 7.43
C LEU A 156 7.08 9.98 8.83
N THR A 157 6.23 9.88 9.86
CA THR A 157 6.66 9.72 11.25
C THR A 157 6.13 8.41 11.81
N ALA A 158 7.01 7.61 12.38
CA ALA A 158 6.66 6.39 13.09
C ALA A 158 6.78 6.61 14.60
N THR A 159 5.75 6.20 15.34
CA THR A 159 5.71 6.26 16.80
C THR A 159 5.46 4.86 17.33
N GLY A 160 6.25 4.41 18.30
CA GLY A 160 6.07 3.08 18.89
C GLY A 160 6.15 3.10 20.40
N THR A 161 5.46 2.14 21.03
CA THR A 161 5.49 1.87 22.47
C THR A 161 5.99 0.46 22.73
N GLY A 162 6.46 0.18 23.96
CA GLY A 162 6.83 -1.17 24.39
C GLY A 162 8.29 -1.56 24.18
N CYS A 163 9.16 -0.60 23.87
CA CYS A 163 10.61 -0.81 23.91
C CYS A 163 11.15 -0.62 25.33
N ASP A 164 12.28 -1.24 25.65
CA ASP A 164 12.95 -0.99 26.94
C ASP A 164 13.48 0.46 27.00
N PRO A 165 13.32 1.18 28.13
CA PRO A 165 13.82 2.55 28.30
C PRO A 165 15.30 2.71 27.93
N GLY A 166 15.61 3.71 27.10
CA GLY A 166 16.97 4.00 26.64
C GLY A 166 17.50 3.08 25.54
N SER A 167 16.70 2.10 25.06
CA SER A 167 17.15 1.17 24.03
C SER A 167 17.21 1.81 22.64
N PRO A 168 18.22 1.45 21.82
CA PRO A 168 18.27 1.86 20.42
C PRO A 168 17.17 1.16 19.63
N VAL A 169 16.45 1.93 18.81
CA VAL A 169 15.37 1.45 17.95
C VAL A 169 15.82 1.57 16.49
N ARG A 170 15.73 0.48 15.73
CA ARG A 170 15.97 0.44 14.29
C ARG A 170 14.68 0.18 13.54
N LEU A 171 14.34 1.04 12.59
CA LEU A 171 13.19 0.85 11.72
C LEU A 171 13.66 0.31 10.38
N SER A 172 13.05 -0.77 9.93
CA SER A 172 13.29 -1.37 8.63
C SER A 172 12.00 -1.53 7.82
N ALA A 173 12.11 -1.32 6.51
CA ALA A 173 11.04 -1.60 5.56
C ALA A 173 11.64 -2.41 4.40
N LEU A 174 11.01 -3.54 4.05
CA LEU A 174 11.51 -4.47 3.01
C LEU A 174 12.98 -4.93 3.21
N GLY A 175 13.50 -4.84 4.44
CA GLY A 175 14.89 -5.18 4.77
C GLY A 175 15.90 -4.02 4.63
N GLU A 176 15.47 -2.83 4.21
CA GLU A 176 16.29 -1.61 4.23
C GLU A 176 16.08 -0.84 5.53
N ASP A 177 17.14 -0.24 6.09
CA ASP A 177 17.07 0.68 7.23
C ASP A 177 16.42 2.00 6.78
N VAL A 178 15.26 2.32 7.36
CA VAL A 178 14.46 3.52 7.01
C VAL A 178 14.41 4.56 8.13
N GLY A 179 15.00 4.27 9.29
CA GLY A 179 15.09 5.22 10.38
C GLY A 179 15.69 4.63 11.65
N THR A 180 16.13 5.51 12.55
CA THR A 180 16.64 5.13 13.87
C THR A 180 16.04 6.04 14.94
N ALA A 181 15.84 5.51 16.15
CA ALA A 181 15.40 6.27 17.32
C ALA A 181 16.05 5.74 18.59
N ILE A 182 15.84 6.43 19.71
CA ILE A 182 16.12 5.91 21.05
C ILE A 182 14.81 5.96 21.83
N ALA A 183 14.47 4.84 22.48
CA ALA A 183 13.30 4.78 23.34
C ALA A 183 13.51 5.67 24.58
N ASN A 184 12.52 6.48 24.93
CA ASN A 184 12.55 7.34 26.11
C ASN A 184 12.35 6.53 27.41
N ASP A 185 12.34 7.22 28.54
CA ASP A 185 12.17 6.60 29.88
C ASP A 185 10.84 5.84 30.06
N SER A 186 9.84 6.11 29.21
CA SER A 186 8.54 5.43 29.19
C SER A 186 8.46 4.34 28.11
N GLY A 187 9.59 3.93 27.51
CA GLY A 187 9.62 2.90 26.47
C GLY A 187 8.96 3.29 25.15
N THR A 188 8.82 4.58 24.90
CA THR A 188 8.22 5.18 23.71
C THR A 188 9.27 5.78 22.80
N PHE A 189 9.10 5.68 21.49
CA PHE A 189 9.96 6.35 20.53
C PHE A 189 9.14 7.04 19.44
N SER A 190 9.71 8.08 18.85
CA SER A 190 9.17 8.74 17.67
C SER A 190 10.34 9.13 16.76
N THR A 191 10.24 8.81 15.48
CA THR A 191 11.29 9.17 14.51
C THR A 191 10.73 9.34 13.11
N ARG A 192 11.48 10.06 12.29
CA ARG A 192 11.18 10.22 10.87
C ARG A 192 11.57 8.94 10.12
N VAL A 193 10.70 8.54 9.21
CA VAL A 193 10.92 7.44 8.27
C VAL A 193 11.27 8.04 6.91
N GLU A 194 12.44 7.66 6.39
CA GLU A 194 12.91 8.07 5.07
C GLU A 194 13.12 6.84 4.20
N PHE A 195 12.46 6.81 3.04
CA PHE A 195 12.62 5.73 2.07
C PHE A 195 13.64 6.14 1.02
N THR A 196 14.70 5.34 0.89
CA THR A 196 15.73 5.49 -0.16
C THR A 196 15.22 5.13 -1.54
N MET A 197 14.25 4.21 -1.63
CA MET A 197 13.58 3.81 -2.86
C MET A 197 12.06 3.82 -2.64
N ILE A 198 11.34 4.68 -3.37
CA ILE A 198 9.89 4.77 -3.24
C ILE A 198 9.23 3.87 -4.28
N GLN A 199 8.77 2.71 -3.82
CA GLN A 199 7.98 1.77 -4.63
C GLN A 199 6.50 1.90 -4.26
N PRO A 200 5.57 1.99 -5.23
CA PRO A 200 4.14 1.89 -4.96
C PRO A 200 3.78 0.54 -4.32
N GLY A 201 2.92 0.55 -3.29
CA GLY A 201 2.39 -0.68 -2.69
C GLY A 201 2.26 -0.66 -1.16
N ARG A 202 1.83 -1.79 -0.59
CA ARG A 202 1.75 -1.97 0.87
C ARG A 202 3.14 -2.21 1.45
N HIS A 203 3.60 -1.31 2.30
CA HIS A 203 4.88 -1.41 3.00
C HIS A 203 4.65 -1.78 4.46
N VAL A 204 5.41 -2.76 4.91
CA VAL A 204 5.42 -3.17 6.33
C VAL A 204 6.67 -2.61 6.97
N ILE A 205 6.49 -1.81 8.00
CA ILE A 205 7.58 -1.22 8.77
C ILE A 205 7.75 -2.04 10.05
N ARG A 206 8.98 -2.46 10.31
CA ARG A 206 9.37 -3.22 11.50
C ARG A 206 10.28 -2.35 12.35
N ALA A 207 9.94 -2.19 13.62
CA ALA A 207 10.83 -1.56 14.60
C ALA A 207 11.46 -2.65 15.47
N ASP A 208 12.79 -2.66 15.53
CA ASP A 208 13.59 -3.56 16.34
C ASP A 208 14.21 -2.76 17.50
N CYS A 209 13.88 -3.14 18.74
CA CYS A 209 14.36 -2.47 19.95
C CYS A 209 14.58 -3.45 21.12
N GLY A 210 15.00 -4.68 20.81
CA GLY A 210 15.02 -5.83 21.75
C GLY A 210 13.76 -6.70 21.66
N VAL A 211 12.67 -6.13 21.15
CA VAL A 211 11.45 -6.79 20.67
C VAL A 211 11.12 -6.30 19.26
N VAL A 212 10.41 -7.10 18.46
CA VAL A 212 10.02 -6.73 17.09
C VAL A 212 8.58 -6.23 17.06
N LEU A 213 8.41 -4.94 16.80
CA LEU A 213 7.10 -4.29 16.62
C LEU A 213 6.79 -4.16 15.14
N VAL A 214 5.56 -4.47 14.73
CA VAL A 214 5.15 -4.48 13.30
C VAL A 214 3.98 -3.54 13.07
N GLY A 215 4.17 -2.58 12.16
CA GLY A 215 3.12 -1.68 11.64
C GLY A 215 3.02 -1.80 10.12
N SER A 216 1.84 -1.55 9.56
CA SER A 216 1.63 -1.59 8.09
C SER A 216 1.06 -0.29 7.56
N VAL A 217 1.55 0.17 6.41
CA VAL A 217 1.06 1.36 5.67
C VAL A 217 0.88 1.03 4.20
N ASP A 218 -0.18 1.54 3.59
CA ASP A 218 -0.47 1.40 2.16
C ASP A 218 0.01 2.65 1.41
N VAL A 219 1.06 2.53 0.59
CA VAL A 219 1.53 3.62 -0.27
C VAL A 219 0.79 3.54 -1.60
N ALA A 220 -0.29 4.30 -1.72
CA ALA A 220 -0.97 4.49 -2.98
C ALA A 220 -0.25 5.57 -3.79
N LEU A 221 0.41 5.17 -4.88
CA LEU A 221 0.66 6.13 -5.96
C LEU A 221 -0.70 6.46 -6.58
N THR A 222 -1.31 7.54 -6.11
CA THR A 222 -2.27 8.25 -6.92
C THR A 222 -1.46 8.89 -8.04
N SER A 223 -1.22 8.15 -9.12
CA SER A 223 -0.92 8.78 -10.40
C SER A 223 -2.09 9.71 -10.68
N SER A 224 -1.91 10.99 -10.37
CA SER A 224 -2.75 12.09 -10.82
C SER A 224 -2.57 12.18 -12.34
N THR A 225 -3.13 11.22 -13.06
CA THR A 225 -3.46 11.39 -14.47
C THR A 225 -4.67 12.33 -14.52
N GLY A 226 -4.38 13.64 -14.54
CA GLY A 226 -5.13 14.65 -15.29
C GLY A 226 -6.64 14.74 -15.08
N GLY A 227 -7.11 15.11 -13.88
CA GLY A 227 -8.55 15.34 -13.62
C GLY A 227 -9.02 16.79 -13.70
N SER A 228 -8.16 17.79 -13.50
CA SER A 228 -8.61 19.19 -13.31
C SER A 228 -8.82 19.98 -14.60
N SER A 229 -8.30 19.53 -15.74
CA SER A 229 -8.46 20.25 -17.01
C SER A 229 -9.73 19.87 -17.76
N SER A 230 -10.19 18.61 -17.67
CA SER A 230 -11.32 18.15 -18.47
C SER A 230 -12.67 18.67 -17.98
N THR A 231 -12.87 18.83 -16.66
CA THR A 231 -14.11 19.38 -16.10
C THR A 231 -14.22 20.88 -16.35
N LEU A 232 -13.10 21.61 -16.27
CA LEU A 232 -13.07 23.05 -16.55
C LEU A 232 -13.35 23.33 -18.02
N VAL A 233 -12.76 22.56 -18.95
CA VAL A 233 -13.05 22.69 -20.39
C VAL A 233 -14.51 22.40 -20.71
N VAL A 234 -15.08 21.34 -20.12
CA VAL A 234 -16.49 20.98 -20.32
C VAL A 234 -17.42 22.06 -19.75
N LEU A 235 -17.16 22.58 -18.55
CA LEU A 235 -17.94 23.66 -17.95
C LEU A 235 -17.86 24.96 -18.76
N VAL A 236 -16.67 25.35 -19.22
CA VAL A 236 -16.48 26.54 -20.07
C VAL A 236 -17.20 26.38 -21.41
N PHE A 237 -17.16 25.18 -22.01
CA PHE A 237 -17.89 24.90 -23.25
C PHE A 237 -19.40 25.06 -23.06
N PHE A 238 -19.99 24.47 -22.00
CA PHE A 238 -21.42 24.61 -21.72
C PHE A 238 -21.83 26.05 -21.42
N VAL A 239 -21.01 26.82 -20.69
CA VAL A 239 -21.26 28.23 -20.41
C VAL A 239 -21.22 29.08 -21.68
N LEU A 240 -20.24 28.85 -22.57
CA LEU A 240 -20.14 29.58 -23.84
C LEU A 240 -21.31 29.24 -24.79
N VAL A 241 -21.65 27.96 -24.94
CA VAL A 241 -22.79 27.53 -25.75
C VAL A 241 -24.11 28.07 -25.17
N GLY A 242 -24.29 28.02 -23.85
CA GLY A 242 -25.45 28.59 -23.16
C GLY A 242 -25.58 30.10 -23.40
N ALA A 243 -24.49 30.86 -23.27
CA ALA A 243 -24.49 32.30 -23.48
C ALA A 243 -24.84 32.69 -24.94
N ILE A 244 -24.38 31.92 -25.93
CA ILE A 244 -24.71 32.14 -27.35
C ILE A 244 -26.19 31.89 -27.61
N LEU A 245 -26.75 30.79 -27.10
CA LEU A 245 -28.18 30.49 -27.24
C LEU A 245 -29.04 31.57 -26.57
N VAL A 246 -28.64 32.04 -25.38
CA VAL A 246 -29.31 33.13 -24.67
C VAL A 246 -29.26 34.45 -25.46
N ARG A 247 -28.13 34.79 -26.08
CA ARG A 247 -28.08 35.97 -26.97
C ARG A 247 -28.97 35.84 -28.19
N ARG A 248 -29.07 34.65 -28.80
CA ARG A 248 -29.91 34.45 -30.00
C ARG A 248 -31.40 34.56 -29.71
N GLN A 249 -31.88 34.07 -28.57
CA GLN A 249 -33.29 34.24 -28.18
C GLN A 249 -33.65 35.70 -27.89
N PHE A 250 -32.73 36.50 -27.31
CA PHE A 250 -32.99 37.92 -27.08
C PHE A 250 -32.84 38.77 -28.36
N ALA A 251 -31.91 38.44 -29.25
CA ALA A 251 -31.78 39.11 -30.55
C ALA A 251 -33.00 38.87 -31.47
N GLY A 252 -33.62 37.69 -31.40
CA GLY A 252 -34.85 37.39 -32.13
C GLY A 252 -36.08 38.18 -31.67
N LEU A 253 -36.08 38.69 -30.43
CA LEU A 253 -37.17 39.47 -29.86
C LEU A 253 -37.11 40.96 -30.25
N PHE A 254 -35.93 41.49 -30.57
CA PHE A 254 -35.76 42.87 -31.04
C PHE A 254 -35.89 43.03 -32.56
N ALA A 255 -35.73 41.96 -33.35
CA ALA A 255 -35.90 42.01 -34.81
C ALA A 255 -37.37 42.00 -35.29
N LYS A 256 -38.35 41.84 -34.39
CA LYS A 256 -39.79 41.76 -34.73
C LYS A 256 -40.59 43.03 -34.36
N ARG A 257 -39.90 44.15 -34.13
CA ARG A 257 -40.48 45.50 -34.03
C ARG A 257 -39.64 46.48 -34.84
N GLY A 258 -39.75 46.38 -36.16
CA GLY A 258 -39.30 47.34 -37.16
C GLY A 258 -40.29 47.30 -38.31
#